data_AF-A0AAP8GFP1-F1
#
_entry.id   AF-A0AAP8GFP1-F1
#
_cell.length_a   1.000
_cell.length_b   1.000
_cell.length_c   1.000
_cell.angle_alpha   90.00
_cell.angle_beta   90.00
_cell.angle_gamma   90.00
#
_symmetry.space_group_name_H-M   'P 1'
#
loop_
_entity.id
_entity.type
_entity.pdbx_description
1 polymer ?
#
loop_
_entity_poly.entity_id
_entity_poly.type
_entity_poly.pdbx_seq_one_letter_code
_entity_poly.pdbx_strand_id
1 'polypeptide(L)'
;NTVSSSSYKTLAQIGITTDPSYGKLELDADTLTAALKKDASGVGALIVGDGKKTGITTTIGSNLTSWLSTTGIIKAATDGVSKTLNKLTKDYNAASDRIDAQVARYKEQFTQLDVLMTSLNSTSSYLTQQFENNSNSK
;
A
#
# COMPACT_ATOMS: atom_id res chain seq x y z
N ASN A 1 23.69 26.78 12.72
CA ASN A 1 24.52 25.60 13.00
C ASN A 1 25.28 25.84 14.31
N THR A 2 24.62 25.63 15.46
CA THR A 2 25.13 25.93 16.81
C THR A 2 24.82 24.77 17.76
N VAL A 3 24.94 23.53 17.27
CA VAL A 3 24.46 22.33 17.97
C VAL A 3 25.46 21.80 19.01
N SER A 4 26.65 22.38 19.13
CA SER A 4 27.64 22.02 20.15
C SER A 4 28.49 23.23 20.52
N SER A 5 28.76 23.42 21.82
CA SER A 5 29.77 24.35 22.33
C SER A 5 31.20 23.89 22.04
N SER A 6 31.40 22.67 21.53
CA SER A 6 32.71 22.13 21.20
C SER A 6 33.32 22.74 19.95
N SER A 7 34.65 22.65 19.81
CA SER A 7 35.36 23.08 18.60
C SER A 7 35.00 22.23 17.37
N TYR A 8 34.44 21.04 17.58
CA TYR A 8 33.97 20.14 16.52
C TYR A 8 32.51 20.46 16.14
N LYS A 9 32.30 20.86 14.89
CA LYS A 9 31.00 21.21 14.30
C LYS A 9 30.50 20.19 13.27
N THR A 10 31.38 19.33 12.74
CA THR A 10 31.03 18.33 11.72
C THR A 10 31.67 16.98 11.97
N LEU A 11 31.06 15.91 11.44
CA LEU A 11 31.59 14.55 11.49
C LEU A 11 32.96 14.43 10.80
N ALA A 12 33.19 15.17 9.72
CA ALA A 12 34.46 15.16 9.01
C ALA A 12 35.64 15.62 9.89
N GLN A 13 35.40 16.56 10.82
CA GLN A 13 36.45 17.04 11.74
C GLN A 13 36.87 16.00 12.79
N ILE A 14 36.10 14.94 12.96
CA ILE A 14 36.41 13.81 13.85
C ILE A 14 36.71 12.52 13.07
N GLY A 15 37.00 12.62 11.77
CA GLY A 15 37.39 11.47 10.95
C GLY A 15 36.23 10.65 10.40
N ILE A 16 35.01 11.18 10.38
CA ILE A 16 33.86 10.52 9.75
C ILE A 16 33.41 11.32 8.54
N THR A 17 33.69 10.80 7.34
CA THR A 17 33.29 11.41 6.06
C THR A 17 32.06 10.71 5.49
N THR A 18 31.47 11.30 4.45
CA THR A 18 30.31 10.75 3.75
C THR A 18 30.67 10.59 2.29
N ASP A 19 30.52 9.37 1.76
CA ASP A 19 30.69 9.10 0.34
C ASP A 19 29.63 9.90 -0.44
N PRO A 20 30.04 10.73 -1.42
CA PRO A 20 29.12 11.62 -2.14
C PRO A 20 28.19 10.87 -3.12
N SER A 21 28.49 9.63 -3.46
CA SER A 21 27.77 8.82 -4.44
C SER A 21 26.61 8.04 -3.82
N TYR A 22 26.80 7.50 -2.61
CA TYR A 22 25.80 6.65 -1.94
C TYR A 22 25.56 6.98 -0.46
N GLY A 23 26.19 8.03 0.08
CA GLY A 23 25.91 8.54 1.41
C GLY A 23 26.42 7.67 2.56
N LYS A 24 27.25 6.65 2.28
CA LYS A 24 27.84 5.81 3.32
C LYS A 24 28.84 6.61 4.14
N LEU A 25 28.86 6.36 5.43
CA LEU A 25 29.87 6.92 6.31
C LEU A 25 31.17 6.12 6.23
N GLU A 26 32.28 6.83 6.04
CA GLU A 26 33.63 6.26 6.07
C GLU A 26 34.35 6.78 7.31
N LEU A 27 35.05 5.87 8.01
CA LEU A 27 35.75 6.17 9.25
C LEU A 27 37.26 6.12 9.04
N ASP A 28 37.91 7.26 9.26
CA ASP A 28 39.33 7.37 9.52
C ASP A 28 39.58 7.20 11.02
N ALA A 29 40.02 6.00 11.41
CA ALA A 29 40.27 5.64 12.79
C ALA A 29 41.43 6.44 13.42
N ASP A 30 42.43 6.83 12.65
CA ASP A 30 43.58 7.59 13.15
C ASP A 30 43.17 9.02 13.47
N THR A 31 42.41 9.66 12.57
CA THR A 31 41.85 10.99 12.79
C THR A 31 40.87 11.00 13.97
N LEU A 32 39.99 9.99 14.08
CA LEU A 32 39.08 9.88 15.23
C LEU A 32 39.85 9.70 16.54
N THR A 33 40.88 8.85 16.55
CA THR A 33 41.72 8.62 17.73
C THR A 33 42.46 9.88 18.14
N ALA A 34 42.99 10.64 17.17
CA ALA A 34 43.64 11.92 17.43
C ALA A 34 42.65 12.95 18.00
N ALA A 35 41.44 13.03 17.46
CA ALA A 35 40.38 13.92 17.97
C ALA A 35 39.98 13.56 19.41
N LEU A 36 39.80 12.27 19.71
CA LEU A 36 39.48 11.79 21.06
C LEU A 36 40.61 12.09 22.07
N LYS A 37 41.88 11.90 21.67
CA LYS A 37 43.04 12.26 22.52
C LYS A 37 43.12 13.75 22.78
N LYS A 38 42.77 14.58 21.79
CA LYS A 38 42.83 16.04 21.88
C LYS A 38 41.70 16.60 22.75
N ASP A 39 40.47 16.17 22.53
CA ASP A 39 39.29 16.65 23.24
C ASP A 39 38.12 15.65 23.15
N ALA A 40 38.18 14.59 23.97
CA ALA A 40 37.11 13.59 24.06
C ALA A 40 35.75 14.19 24.44
N SER A 41 35.74 15.23 25.30
CA SER A 41 34.50 15.90 25.71
C SER A 41 33.84 16.61 24.51
N GLY A 42 34.64 17.27 23.68
CA GLY A 42 34.15 17.93 22.48
C GLY A 42 33.63 16.98 21.40
N VAL A 43 34.25 15.81 21.25
CA VAL A 43 33.73 14.73 20.39
C VAL A 43 32.40 14.21 20.93
N GLY A 44 32.31 13.97 22.25
CA GLY A 44 31.07 13.57 22.92
C GLY A 44 29.95 14.60 22.75
N ALA A 45 30.27 15.90 22.85
CA ALA A 45 29.31 16.99 22.65
C ALA A 45 28.76 17.06 21.21
N LEU A 46 29.55 16.69 20.20
CA LEU A 46 29.07 16.59 18.82
C LEU A 46 28.16 15.37 18.62
N ILE A 47 28.60 14.20 19.10
CA ILE A 47 27.90 12.93 18.88
C ILE A 47 26.63 12.85 19.72
N VAL A 48 26.74 13.04 21.04
CA VAL A 48 25.65 12.86 22.01
C VAL A 48 24.96 14.17 22.36
N GLY A 49 25.69 15.29 22.39
CA GLY A 49 25.15 16.58 22.82
C GLY A 49 24.64 16.53 24.25
N ASP A 50 23.46 17.11 24.49
CA ASP A 50 22.78 17.10 25.79
C ASP A 50 21.96 15.82 26.07
N GLY A 51 21.95 14.89 25.11
CA GLY A 51 21.18 13.64 25.18
C GLY A 51 19.66 13.81 25.09
N LYS A 52 19.15 15.02 24.82
CA LYS A 52 17.71 15.33 24.79
C LYS A 52 17.28 16.05 23.51
N LYS A 53 18.02 17.08 23.11
CA LYS A 53 17.70 17.96 21.97
C LYS A 53 18.88 18.15 21.01
N THR A 54 20.11 18.16 21.51
CA THR A 54 21.31 18.36 20.71
C THR A 54 22.10 17.05 20.58
N GLY A 55 22.99 17.01 19.59
CA GLY A 55 23.77 15.81 19.27
C GLY A 55 23.21 15.03 18.08
N ILE A 56 24.12 14.44 17.32
CA ILE A 56 23.79 13.68 16.12
C ILE A 56 22.99 12.43 16.47
N THR A 57 23.42 11.66 17.47
CA THR A 57 22.73 10.41 17.85
C THR A 57 21.38 10.68 18.49
N THR A 58 21.26 11.75 19.28
CA THR A 58 20.00 12.20 19.89
C THR A 58 18.95 12.54 18.83
N THR A 59 19.33 13.35 17.83
CA THR A 59 18.41 13.76 16.76
C THR A 59 18.04 12.59 15.85
N ILE A 60 18.99 11.73 15.49
CA ILE A 60 18.74 10.49 14.74
C ILE A 60 17.79 9.57 15.53
N GLY A 61 18.04 9.33 16.81
CA GLY A 61 17.21 8.49 17.67
C GLY A 61 15.77 8.99 17.78
N SER A 62 15.59 10.31 17.93
CA SER A 62 14.25 10.93 17.94
C SER A 62 13.51 10.74 16.61
N ASN A 63 14.19 10.94 15.48
CA ASN A 63 13.58 10.76 14.16
C ASN A 63 13.20 9.30 13.90
N LEU A 64 14.10 8.36 14.21
CA LEU A 64 13.84 6.93 14.09
C LEU A 64 12.65 6.51 14.96
N THR A 65 12.59 6.97 16.21
CA THR A 65 11.46 6.71 17.11
C THR A 65 10.16 7.24 16.53
N SER A 66 10.16 8.47 15.98
CA SER A 66 8.97 9.06 15.35
C SER A 66 8.52 8.25 14.14
N TRP A 67 9.43 7.84 13.26
CA TRP A 67 9.10 7.10 12.05
C TRP A 67 8.60 5.68 12.32
N LEU A 68 9.16 5.03 13.33
CA LEU A 68 8.84 3.65 13.74
C LEU A 68 7.68 3.56 14.74
N SER A 69 7.21 4.70 15.26
CA SER A 69 6.08 4.73 16.18
C SER A 69 4.79 4.20 15.56
N THR A 70 3.82 3.84 16.40
CA THR A 70 2.48 3.39 15.98
C THR A 70 1.66 4.49 15.27
N THR A 71 2.08 5.75 15.38
CA THR A 71 1.53 6.89 14.64
C THR A 71 2.52 7.43 13.62
N GLY A 72 3.60 6.69 13.37
CA GLY A 72 4.71 7.08 12.51
C GLY A 72 4.39 6.90 11.03
N ILE A 73 5.24 7.49 10.20
CA ILE A 73 5.07 7.48 8.74
C ILE A 73 5.09 6.07 8.14
N ILE A 74 5.89 5.16 8.70
CA ILE A 74 5.99 3.78 8.21
C ILE A 74 4.67 3.06 8.46
N LYS A 75 4.15 3.14 9.69
CA LYS A 75 2.86 2.56 10.07
C LYS A 75 1.71 3.15 9.24
N ALA A 76 1.71 4.46 9.02
CA ALA A 76 0.71 5.13 8.18
C ALA A 76 0.74 4.63 6.72
N ALA A 77 1.93 4.45 6.15
CA ALA A 77 2.08 3.88 4.81
C ALA A 77 1.60 2.42 4.76
N THR A 78 1.98 1.59 5.73
CA THR A 78 1.52 0.20 5.83
C THR A 78 -0.01 0.13 5.96
N ASP A 79 -0.61 0.93 6.83
CA ASP A 79 -2.07 0.99 7.01
C ASP A 79 -2.78 1.46 5.74
N GLY A 80 -2.21 2.44 5.04
CA GLY A 80 -2.73 2.92 3.75
C GLY A 80 -2.74 1.83 2.68
N VAL A 81 -1.67 1.04 2.59
CA VAL A 81 -1.60 -0.13 1.69
C VAL A 81 -2.63 -1.19 2.09
N SER A 82 -2.72 -1.54 3.38
CA SER A 82 -3.72 -2.50 3.87
C SER A 82 -5.15 -2.04 3.60
N LYS A 83 -5.44 -0.74 3.75
CA LYS A 83 -6.76 -0.16 3.44
C LYS A 83 -7.08 -0.25 1.95
N THR A 84 -6.08 0.01 1.10
CA THR A 84 -6.23 -0.12 -0.36
C THR A 84 -6.50 -1.56 -0.75
N LEU A 85 -5.75 -2.52 -0.19
CA LEU A 85 -5.97 -3.95 -0.39
C LEU A 85 -7.37 -4.37 0.03
N ASN A 86 -7.79 -4.00 1.24
CA ASN A 86 -9.13 -4.32 1.75
C ASN A 86 -10.25 -3.73 0.89
N LYS A 87 -10.05 -2.51 0.35
CA LYS A 87 -11.00 -1.91 -0.58
C LYS A 87 -11.06 -2.70 -1.88
N LEU A 88 -9.91 -3.08 -2.44
CA LEU A 88 -9.85 -3.87 -3.67
C LEU A 88 -10.56 -5.23 -3.50
N THR A 89 -10.36 -5.91 -2.37
CA THR A 89 -11.07 -7.17 -2.06
C THR A 89 -12.58 -6.98 -1.99
N LYS A 90 -13.06 -5.90 -1.36
CA LYS A 90 -14.50 -5.60 -1.31
C LYS A 90 -15.07 -5.31 -2.69
N ASP A 91 -14.37 -4.51 -3.48
CA ASP A 91 -14.81 -4.15 -4.84
C ASP A 91 -14.84 -5.40 -5.74
N TYR A 92 -13.86 -6.31 -5.60
CA TYR A 92 -13.83 -7.61 -6.27
C TYR A 92 -15.03 -8.49 -5.91
N ASN A 93 -15.28 -8.69 -4.61
CA ASN A 93 -16.41 -9.52 -4.16
C ASN A 93 -17.75 -8.96 -4.65
N ALA A 94 -17.95 -7.64 -4.55
CA ALA A 94 -19.16 -7.00 -5.05
C ALA A 94 -19.34 -7.16 -6.57
N ALA A 95 -18.26 -7.19 -7.33
CA ALA A 95 -18.32 -7.49 -8.76
C ALA A 95 -18.67 -8.95 -9.03
N SER A 96 -18.09 -9.89 -8.26
CA SER A 96 -18.43 -11.32 -8.34
C SER A 96 -19.91 -11.56 -8.06
N ASP A 97 -20.45 -10.99 -6.98
CA ASP A 97 -21.86 -11.14 -6.61
C ASP A 97 -22.80 -10.62 -7.71
N ARG A 98 -22.42 -9.51 -8.38
CA ARG A 98 -23.18 -8.96 -9.51
C ARG A 98 -23.16 -9.88 -10.72
N ILE A 99 -22.01 -10.49 -11.02
CA ILE A 99 -21.88 -11.47 -12.11
C ILE A 99 -22.78 -12.67 -11.82
N ASP A 100 -22.72 -13.22 -10.61
CA ASP A 100 -23.53 -14.38 -10.21
C ASP A 100 -25.02 -14.08 -10.29
N ALA A 101 -25.46 -12.92 -9.78
CA ALA A 101 -26.84 -12.47 -9.90
C ALA A 101 -27.29 -12.30 -11.35
N GLN A 102 -26.43 -11.76 -12.22
CA GLN A 102 -26.74 -11.60 -13.65
C GLN A 102 -26.83 -12.95 -14.37
N VAL A 103 -25.94 -13.89 -14.06
CA VAL A 103 -25.98 -15.24 -14.61
C VAL A 103 -27.25 -15.96 -14.14
N ALA A 104 -27.63 -15.85 -12.87
CA ALA A 104 -28.86 -16.42 -12.34
C ALA A 104 -30.09 -15.87 -13.07
N ARG A 105 -30.17 -14.54 -13.25
CA ARG A 105 -31.24 -13.90 -14.01
C ARG A 105 -31.31 -14.41 -15.46
N TYR A 106 -30.16 -14.54 -16.14
CA TYR A 106 -30.13 -15.06 -17.50
C TYR A 106 -30.56 -16.53 -17.60
N LYS A 107 -30.21 -17.36 -16.61
CA LYS A 107 -30.73 -18.74 -16.53
C LYS A 107 -32.25 -18.77 -16.39
N GLU A 108 -32.80 -17.94 -15.52
CA GLU A 108 -34.25 -17.85 -15.32
C GLU A 108 -34.97 -17.37 -16.59
N GLN A 109 -34.46 -16.29 -17.21
CA GLN A 109 -34.99 -15.78 -18.47
C GLN A 109 -34.91 -16.83 -19.59
N PHE A 110 -33.82 -17.60 -19.65
CA PHE A 110 -33.69 -18.69 -20.62
C PHE A 110 -34.75 -19.76 -20.42
N THR A 111 -35.00 -20.21 -19.17
CA THR A 111 -36.07 -21.16 -18.88
C THR A 111 -37.46 -20.61 -19.22
N GLN A 112 -37.73 -19.33 -18.94
CA GLN A 112 -39.01 -18.71 -19.33
C GLN A 112 -39.17 -18.63 -20.86
N LEU A 113 -38.10 -18.33 -21.59
CA LEU A 113 -38.11 -18.32 -23.05
C LEU A 113 -38.35 -19.73 -23.63
N ASP A 114 -37.81 -20.78 -23.01
CA ASP A 114 -38.06 -22.17 -23.42
C ASP A 114 -39.53 -22.58 -23.23
N VAL A 115 -40.15 -22.19 -22.11
CA VAL A 115 -41.58 -22.39 -21.85
C VAL A 115 -42.45 -21.61 -22.85
N LEU A 116 -42.08 -20.36 -23.14
CA LEU A 116 -42.78 -19.54 -24.12
C LEU A 116 -42.68 -20.16 -25.53
N MET A 117 -41.49 -20.61 -25.93
CA MET A 117 -41.27 -21.26 -27.22
C MET A 117 -42.11 -22.53 -27.35
N THR A 118 -42.17 -23.35 -26.30
CA THR A 118 -43.03 -24.54 -26.27
C THR A 118 -44.51 -24.17 -26.42
N SER A 119 -44.96 -23.14 -25.69
CA SER A 119 -46.34 -22.64 -25.76
C SER A 119 -46.70 -22.08 -27.15
N LEU A 120 -45.77 -21.34 -27.77
CA LEU A 120 -45.94 -20.82 -29.13
C LEU A 120 -45.98 -21.95 -30.16
N ASN A 121 -45.15 -22.99 -30.02
CA ASN A 121 -45.20 -24.17 -30.87
C ASN A 121 -46.55 -24.89 -30.76
N SER A 122 -47.04 -25.15 -29.54
CA SER A 122 -48.36 -25.76 -29.32
C SER A 122 -49.50 -24.92 -29.90
N THR A 123 -49.43 -23.59 -29.73
CA THR A 123 -50.41 -22.66 -30.29
C THR A 123 -50.39 -22.67 -31.82
N SER A 124 -49.20 -22.66 -32.43
CA SER A 124 -49.01 -22.77 -33.87
C SER A 124 -49.64 -24.05 -34.42
N SER A 125 -49.33 -25.21 -33.81
CA SER A 125 -49.93 -26.49 -34.21
C SER A 125 -51.46 -26.49 -34.10
N TYR A 126 -52.02 -25.93 -33.02
CA TYR A 126 -53.47 -25.80 -32.88
C TYR A 126 -54.10 -24.95 -33.99
N LEU A 127 -53.49 -23.79 -34.30
CA LEU A 127 -53.97 -22.91 -35.38
C LEU A 127 -53.89 -23.59 -36.76
N THR A 128 -52.81 -24.33 -37.04
CA THR A 128 -52.68 -25.13 -38.26
C THR A 128 -53.81 -26.16 -38.37
N GLN A 129 -54.07 -26.91 -37.28
CA GLN A 129 -55.14 -27.91 -37.25
C GLN A 129 -56.53 -27.27 -37.51
N GLN A 130 -56.79 -26.12 -36.89
CA GLN A 130 -58.03 -25.37 -37.11
C GLN A 130 -58.18 -24.91 -38.57
N PHE A 131 -57.08 -24.46 -39.19
CA PHE A 131 -57.07 -24.03 -40.58
C PHE A 131 -57.30 -25.20 -41.56
N GLU A 132 -56.65 -26.34 -41.34
CA GLU A 132 -56.84 -27.56 -42.14
C GLU A 132 -58.28 -28.08 -42.05
N ASN A 133 -58.84 -28.13 -40.84
CA ASN A 133 -60.23 -28.57 -40.63
C ASN A 133 -61.24 -27.66 -41.33
N ASN A 134 -61.02 -26.34 -41.33
CA ASN A 134 -61.87 -25.36 -42.01
C ASN A 134 -61.72 -25.43 -43.54
N SER A 135 -60.51 -25.75 -44.02
CA SER A 135 -60.22 -25.90 -45.46
C SER A 135 -60.80 -27.20 -46.05
N ASN A 136 -60.87 -28.28 -45.26
CA ASN A 136 -61.45 -29.56 -45.66
C ASN A 136 -62.98 -29.64 -45.54
N SER A 137 -63.63 -28.62 -44.95
CA SER A 137 -65.09 -28.53 -44.82
C SER A 137 -65.75 -27.67 -45.91
N LYS A 138 -65.07 -27.49 -47.05
CA LYS A 138 -65.60 -26.95 -48.31
C LYS A 138 -65.60 -27.98 -49.42
#